data_AF-A0A8T4DVQ5-F1
#
_entry.id   AF-A0A8T4DVQ5-F1
#
_cell.length_a   1.000
_cell.length_b   1.000
_cell.length_c   1.000
_cell.angle_alpha   90.00
_cell.angle_beta   90.00
_cell.angle_gamma   90.00
#
_symmetry.space_group_name_H-M   'P 1'
#
loop_
_entity.id
_entity.type
_entity.pdbx_description
1 polymer ?
#
loop_
_entity_poly.entity_id
_entity_poly.type
_entity_poly.pdbx_seq_one_letter_code
_entity_poly.pdbx_strand_id
1 'polypeptide(L)'
;MSFEFGSESEFSDFDVDVEDTQIKKVAKYDRVFSVEQGGGSIFITPKIVNGIVYFGASDSYFYAVSIDTNETLWKFRTGGPILIGAEYSDGIVYFGSYDGYLYVLNASSGEMLWRFRTNDKICSMPLVIENSVLFGSRDGYFYRISLEGKEIWRFKTGDDTSFSPVSDGKNVFVGSYDHYLYCIDLETGREVWRFGTGGEIVCLNRCVIENGIIFINSMDNYCYAIETESGKEMWRFNFGKHGTGGSAPRLYNNKVYIGSRDNYAICIDAESGKEMWRFRAGSVIDGCTVQEGICYFGSDDYMVYAVDSESGKEMWRFRTGGECFMTPAFYEGKIFFGSADCRLYCLDAYKGKEIWSFQTSSNAKSKFAPLYEEFKVEIKHESFVEDSVKEDKYNENTVSLSNYKIESEYSTTSDYKTKSDYDVSMVMFEENELTEVLLWTSSSVVLIPDFLTSM
;
A
#
# COMPACT_ATOMS: atom_id res chain seq x y z
N MET A 1 -4.10 -16.54 91.07
CA MET A 1 -3.83 -17.69 90.18
C MET A 1 -3.79 -17.16 88.75
N SER A 2 -3.02 -17.78 87.84
CA SER A 2 -3.02 -17.61 86.36
C SER A 2 -3.00 -16.16 85.82
N PHE A 3 -1.92 -15.62 85.23
CA PHE A 3 -1.17 -16.02 84.01
C PHE A 3 -2.02 -16.06 82.71
N GLU A 4 -1.57 -15.27 81.71
CA GLU A 4 -1.39 -15.48 80.24
C GLU A 4 -2.42 -16.32 79.43
N PHE A 5 -2.58 -16.25 78.09
CA PHE A 5 -1.81 -15.66 76.96
C PHE A 5 -2.75 -14.87 76.00
N GLY A 6 -2.37 -14.60 74.74
CA GLY A 6 -3.19 -13.92 73.72
C GLY A 6 -3.22 -14.62 72.35
N SER A 7 -3.31 -13.84 71.26
CA SER A 7 -3.36 -14.19 69.80
C SER A 7 -4.67 -14.74 69.20
N GLU A 8 -4.98 -14.26 67.98
CA GLU A 8 -6.02 -14.72 67.00
C GLU A 8 -7.49 -14.67 67.48
N SER A 9 -8.55 -14.49 66.68
CA SER A 9 -8.78 -14.12 65.24
C SER A 9 -10.25 -13.59 65.17
N GLU A 10 -10.95 -13.23 64.06
CA GLU A 10 -10.83 -13.36 62.60
C GLU A 10 -11.50 -12.13 61.92
N PHE A 11 -11.08 -11.71 60.70
CA PHE A 11 -11.94 -11.34 59.55
C PHE A 11 -11.08 -11.19 58.29
N SER A 12 -11.55 -11.71 57.15
CA SER A 12 -10.70 -12.06 56.01
C SER A 12 -10.36 -10.92 55.05
N ASP A 13 -9.15 -10.97 54.52
CA ASP A 13 -8.78 -10.34 53.26
C ASP A 13 -9.73 -10.76 52.12
N PHE A 14 -9.92 -9.87 51.15
CA PHE A 14 -10.33 -10.26 49.81
C PHE A 14 -9.09 -10.22 48.93
N ASP A 15 -8.52 -11.40 48.66
CA ASP A 15 -7.56 -11.54 47.57
C ASP A 15 -8.23 -11.10 46.27
N VAL A 16 -7.69 -10.03 45.69
CA VAL A 16 -7.83 -9.77 44.26
C VAL A 16 -6.46 -10.01 43.67
N ASP A 17 -6.16 -11.28 43.40
CA ASP A 17 -5.11 -11.66 42.46
C ASP A 17 -5.47 -11.03 41.11
N VAL A 18 -4.88 -9.85 40.83
CA VAL A 18 -4.86 -9.28 39.49
C VAL A 18 -3.82 -10.07 38.70
N GLU A 19 -4.20 -11.27 38.25
CA GLU A 19 -3.40 -12.05 37.29
C GLU A 19 -3.07 -11.15 36.08
N ASP A 20 -1.82 -11.23 35.59
CA ASP A 20 -1.26 -10.38 34.51
C ASP A 20 -2.22 -10.25 33.32
N THR A 21 -3.04 -9.21 33.32
CA THR A 21 -4.17 -9.09 32.40
C THR A 21 -3.67 -8.51 31.07
N GLN A 22 -3.08 -9.38 30.24
CA GLN A 22 -2.63 -9.03 28.89
C GLN A 22 -3.83 -8.74 27.97
N ILE A 23 -4.34 -7.50 28.02
CA ILE A 23 -5.37 -6.99 27.10
C ILE A 23 -4.76 -6.81 25.71
N LYS A 24 -4.63 -7.92 24.99
CA LYS A 24 -4.03 -8.00 23.65
C LYS A 24 -4.99 -7.48 22.57
N LYS A 25 -5.33 -6.20 22.63
CA LYS A 25 -6.17 -5.52 21.66
C LYS A 25 -5.37 -5.24 20.38
N VAL A 26 -5.56 -6.07 19.36
CA VAL A 26 -4.97 -5.87 18.03
C VAL A 26 -5.85 -4.93 17.24
N ALA A 27 -5.43 -3.67 17.10
CA ALA A 27 -5.93 -2.80 16.05
C ALA A 27 -5.43 -3.33 14.69
N LYS A 28 -6.31 -3.34 13.69
CA LYS A 28 -5.95 -3.59 12.29
C LYS A 28 -6.24 -2.31 11.52
N TYR A 29 -5.17 -1.63 11.12
CA TYR A 29 -5.30 -0.38 10.36
C TYR A 29 -6.08 -0.60 9.06
N ASP A 30 -6.84 0.43 8.67
CA ASP A 30 -7.83 0.34 7.61
C ASP A 30 -7.21 0.01 6.24
N ARG A 31 -8.03 -0.56 5.36
CA ARG A 31 -7.78 -1.26 4.08
C ARG A 31 -7.08 -0.43 2.98
N VAL A 32 -6.51 0.72 3.31
CA VAL A 32 -6.37 1.87 2.43
C VAL A 32 -4.91 2.31 2.30
N PHE A 33 -4.37 2.19 1.08
CA PHE A 33 -3.33 3.08 0.53
C PHE A 33 -3.77 4.54 0.71
N SER A 34 -3.49 5.11 1.89
CA SER A 34 -3.96 6.42 2.33
C SER A 34 -2.78 7.37 2.46
N VAL A 35 -2.79 8.35 1.56
CA VAL A 35 -1.92 9.52 1.60
C VAL A 35 -2.77 10.68 2.09
N GLU A 36 -2.39 11.28 3.22
CA GLU A 36 -2.93 12.58 3.63
C GLU A 36 -2.76 13.59 2.49
N GLN A 37 -3.72 14.51 2.28
CA GLN A 37 -3.61 15.52 1.22
C GLN A 37 -2.42 16.46 1.48
N GLY A 38 -1.26 16.12 0.92
CA GLY A 38 -0.03 16.85 1.10
C GLY A 38 1.18 16.06 0.61
N GLY A 39 2.15 16.81 0.11
CA GLY A 39 3.45 16.29 -0.28
C GLY A 39 3.58 15.92 -1.74
N GLY A 40 4.83 15.80 -2.21
CA GLY A 40 5.19 15.61 -3.61
C GLY A 40 5.60 14.18 -3.97
N SER A 41 5.41 13.23 -3.06
CA SER A 41 5.88 11.85 -3.17
C SER A 41 5.34 11.15 -4.43
N ILE A 42 6.15 10.28 -5.02
CA ILE A 42 5.79 9.51 -6.23
C ILE A 42 5.74 8.04 -5.85
N PHE A 43 4.54 7.46 -5.91
CA PHE A 43 4.27 6.07 -5.49
C PHE A 43 3.83 5.18 -6.66
N ILE A 44 4.21 5.54 -7.90
CA ILE A 44 3.75 4.86 -9.12
C ILE A 44 4.91 4.39 -10.00
N THR A 45 4.65 3.37 -10.81
CA THR A 45 5.49 3.04 -11.98
C THR A 45 5.26 4.12 -13.05
N PRO A 46 6.29 4.87 -13.47
CA PRO A 46 6.13 5.89 -14.49
C PRO A 46 5.93 5.27 -15.88
N LYS A 47 5.08 5.88 -16.71
CA LYS A 47 4.82 5.45 -18.08
C LYS A 47 5.78 6.16 -19.03
N ILE A 48 6.58 5.42 -19.78
CA ILE A 48 7.62 5.98 -20.65
C ILE A 48 7.29 5.72 -22.11
N VAL A 49 7.18 6.77 -22.93
CA VAL A 49 6.90 6.68 -24.37
C VAL A 49 7.60 7.82 -25.11
N ASN A 50 8.28 7.52 -26.22
CA ASN A 50 8.85 8.49 -27.17
C ASN A 50 9.74 9.59 -26.52
N GLY A 51 10.62 9.22 -25.59
CA GLY A 51 11.49 10.17 -24.90
C GLY A 51 10.81 10.99 -23.79
N ILE A 52 9.57 10.66 -23.43
CA ILE A 52 8.78 11.37 -22.40
C ILE A 52 8.41 10.40 -21.27
N VAL A 53 8.58 10.86 -20.03
CA VAL A 53 8.12 10.19 -18.81
C VAL A 53 6.84 10.85 -18.33
N TYR A 54 5.76 10.07 -18.27
CA TYR A 54 4.45 10.47 -17.76
C TYR A 54 4.20 9.86 -16.39
N PHE A 55 3.87 10.68 -15.39
CA PHE A 55 3.63 10.19 -14.02
C PHE A 55 2.73 11.11 -13.19
N GLY A 56 1.97 10.51 -12.28
CA GLY A 56 1.27 11.22 -11.21
C GLY A 56 2.08 11.28 -9.91
N ALA A 57 1.70 12.20 -9.04
CA ALA A 57 2.25 12.33 -7.69
C ALA A 57 1.17 12.68 -6.65
N SER A 58 1.56 12.64 -5.37
CA SER A 58 0.70 13.03 -4.24
C SER A 58 0.27 14.51 -4.28
N ASP A 59 1.02 15.38 -4.95
CA ASP A 59 0.74 16.84 -5.02
C ASP A 59 -0.43 17.20 -5.92
N SER A 60 -1.17 16.19 -6.40
CA SER A 60 -2.32 16.31 -7.33
C SER A 60 -1.93 16.88 -8.70
N TYR A 61 -0.68 16.68 -9.13
CA TYR A 61 -0.26 16.91 -10.51
C TYR A 61 0.05 15.60 -11.25
N PHE A 62 -0.38 15.56 -12.51
CA PHE A 62 0.17 14.65 -13.53
C PHE A 62 1.22 15.41 -14.33
N TYR A 63 2.38 14.81 -14.54
CA TYR A 63 3.55 15.41 -15.17
C TYR A 63 3.88 14.71 -16.49
N ALA A 64 4.38 15.49 -17.45
CA ALA A 64 5.16 14.99 -18.58
C ALA A 64 6.57 15.63 -18.55
N VAL A 65 7.61 14.81 -18.45
CA VAL A 65 9.01 15.24 -18.34
C VAL A 65 9.83 14.62 -19.46
N SER A 66 10.69 15.40 -20.12
CA SER A 66 11.59 14.92 -21.17
C SER A 66 12.77 14.14 -20.57
N ILE A 67 13.06 12.95 -21.12
CA ILE A 67 14.17 12.10 -20.66
C ILE A 67 15.54 12.76 -20.90
N ASP A 68 15.69 13.47 -22.01
CA ASP A 68 16.99 14.03 -22.44
C ASP A 68 17.34 15.35 -21.75
N THR A 69 16.34 16.12 -21.33
CA THR A 69 16.52 17.47 -20.76
C THR A 69 16.17 17.57 -19.28
N ASN A 70 15.42 16.62 -18.73
CA ASN A 70 14.81 16.69 -17.39
C ASN A 70 13.84 17.89 -17.21
N GLU A 71 13.39 18.51 -18.31
CA GLU A 71 12.44 19.63 -18.28
C GLU A 71 10.98 19.14 -18.27
N THR A 72 10.11 19.83 -17.53
CA THR A 72 8.66 19.61 -17.58
C THR A 72 8.12 20.16 -18.90
N LEU A 73 7.62 19.27 -19.76
CA LEU A 73 6.95 19.64 -21.02
C LEU A 73 5.58 20.24 -20.74
N TRP A 74 4.82 19.61 -19.84
CA TRP A 74 3.56 20.12 -19.30
C TRP A 74 3.24 19.43 -17.97
N LYS A 75 2.31 20.01 -17.20
CA LYS A 75 1.68 19.34 -16.06
C LYS A 75 0.21 19.73 -15.93
N PHE A 76 -0.62 18.76 -15.52
CA PHE A 76 -2.06 18.90 -15.36
C PHE A 76 -2.43 18.72 -13.87
N ARG A 77 -3.39 19.49 -13.34
CA ARG A 77 -3.78 19.41 -11.91
C ARG A 77 -5.16 18.79 -11.71
N THR A 78 -5.23 17.77 -10.87
CA THR A 78 -6.47 17.08 -10.46
C THR A 78 -7.06 17.66 -9.17
N GLY A 79 -8.21 17.13 -8.73
CA GLY A 79 -8.84 17.47 -7.45
C GLY A 79 -8.19 16.78 -6.23
N GLY A 80 -7.35 15.77 -6.46
CA GLY A 80 -6.67 14.98 -5.44
C GLY A 80 -5.53 14.14 -6.01
N PRO A 81 -4.83 13.34 -5.17
CA PRO A 81 -3.63 12.59 -5.55
C PRO A 81 -3.80 11.70 -6.80
N ILE A 82 -2.69 11.42 -7.48
CA ILE A 82 -2.63 10.45 -8.58
C ILE A 82 -1.62 9.37 -8.18
N LEU A 83 -2.14 8.32 -7.53
CA LEU A 83 -1.35 7.23 -6.94
C LEU A 83 -1.46 5.95 -7.75
N ILE A 84 -1.66 6.06 -9.07
CA ILE A 84 -1.75 4.92 -9.97
C ILE A 84 -1.06 5.20 -11.31
N GLY A 85 -0.62 4.13 -11.98
CA GLY A 85 0.02 4.20 -13.31
C GLY A 85 -0.91 4.76 -14.39
N ALA A 86 -0.30 5.29 -15.45
CA ALA A 86 -1.00 5.80 -16.61
C ALA A 86 -0.83 4.89 -17.84
N GLU A 87 -1.85 4.85 -18.69
CA GLU A 87 -1.79 4.19 -19.99
C GLU A 87 -1.63 5.22 -21.12
N TYR A 88 -0.95 4.82 -22.19
CA TYR A 88 -0.75 5.66 -23.39
C TYR A 88 -1.25 4.89 -24.61
N SER A 89 -2.05 5.55 -25.45
CA SER A 89 -2.48 5.04 -26.74
C SER A 89 -2.63 6.21 -27.71
N ASP A 90 -2.03 6.10 -28.90
CA ASP A 90 -2.23 6.97 -30.06
C ASP A 90 -2.19 8.49 -29.80
N GLY A 91 -1.27 8.92 -28.93
CA GLY A 91 -1.08 10.34 -28.58
C GLY A 91 -2.00 10.84 -27.46
N ILE A 92 -2.66 9.93 -26.74
CA ILE A 92 -3.55 10.20 -25.61
C ILE A 92 -3.02 9.47 -24.37
N VAL A 93 -3.06 10.12 -23.20
CA VAL A 93 -2.77 9.51 -21.90
C VAL A 93 -4.02 9.40 -21.04
N TYR A 94 -4.15 8.27 -20.36
CA TYR A 94 -5.31 7.88 -19.54
C TYR A 94 -4.84 7.55 -18.12
N PHE A 95 -5.38 8.21 -17.09
CA PHE A 95 -5.03 7.92 -15.70
C PHE A 95 -6.20 8.18 -14.73
N GLY A 96 -6.30 7.34 -13.69
CA GLY A 96 -7.22 7.54 -12.58
C GLY A 96 -6.67 8.49 -11.53
N SER A 97 -7.55 9.16 -10.78
CA SER A 97 -7.19 9.98 -9.62
C SER A 97 -8.06 9.66 -8.40
N TYR A 98 -7.53 9.99 -7.23
CA TYR A 98 -8.20 9.88 -5.94
C TYR A 98 -9.30 10.94 -5.74
N ASP A 99 -9.56 11.81 -6.74
CA ASP A 99 -10.75 12.67 -6.79
C ASP A 99 -11.99 12.00 -7.40
N GLY A 100 -11.88 10.73 -7.82
CA GLY A 100 -12.98 9.96 -8.41
C GLY A 100 -13.20 10.26 -9.89
N TYR A 101 -12.15 10.64 -10.63
CA TYR A 101 -12.21 10.80 -12.09
C TYR A 101 -11.15 9.97 -12.82
N LEU A 102 -11.53 9.44 -13.98
CA LEU A 102 -10.60 9.06 -15.05
C LEU A 102 -10.35 10.31 -15.88
N TYR A 103 -9.10 10.75 -15.98
CA TYR A 103 -8.68 11.85 -16.84
C TYR A 103 -8.09 11.33 -18.15
N VAL A 104 -8.43 12.00 -19.25
CA VAL A 104 -7.94 11.67 -20.59
C VAL A 104 -7.41 12.94 -21.24
N LEU A 105 -6.08 12.99 -21.44
CA LEU A 105 -5.37 14.18 -21.93
C LEU A 105 -4.68 13.88 -23.27
N ASN A 106 -4.52 14.91 -24.11
CA ASN A 106 -3.57 14.86 -25.21
C ASN A 106 -2.14 14.78 -24.66
N ALA A 107 -1.39 13.77 -25.06
CA ALA A 107 -0.06 13.48 -24.52
C ALA A 107 1.00 14.54 -24.87
N SER A 108 0.82 15.28 -25.97
CA SER A 108 1.78 16.30 -26.42
C SER A 108 1.62 17.65 -25.71
N SER A 109 0.41 17.98 -25.24
CA SER A 109 0.06 19.31 -24.72
C SER A 109 -0.46 19.32 -23.28
N GLY A 110 -0.90 18.18 -22.75
CA GLY A 110 -1.57 18.09 -21.45
C GLY A 110 -3.01 18.62 -21.46
N GLU A 111 -3.56 18.95 -22.64
CA GLU A 111 -4.94 19.42 -22.78
C GLU A 111 -5.92 18.28 -22.48
N MET A 112 -6.89 18.53 -21.59
CA MET A 112 -7.91 17.54 -21.23
C MET A 112 -8.94 17.40 -22.35
N LEU A 113 -8.97 16.22 -22.97
CA LEU A 113 -9.95 15.86 -23.99
C LEU A 113 -11.32 15.58 -23.36
N TRP A 114 -11.32 14.80 -22.28
CA TRP A 114 -12.50 14.53 -21.44
C TRP A 114 -12.10 13.95 -20.08
N ARG A 115 -13.10 13.78 -19.20
CA ARG A 115 -12.98 12.99 -17.97
C ARG A 115 -14.29 12.27 -17.65
N PHE A 116 -14.21 11.06 -17.10
CA PHE A 116 -15.35 10.28 -16.61
C PHE A 116 -15.34 10.27 -15.08
N ARG A 117 -16.51 10.20 -14.42
CA ARG A 117 -16.64 10.30 -12.95
C ARG A 117 -17.19 9.00 -12.34
N THR A 118 -16.49 8.48 -11.33
CA THR A 118 -16.94 7.40 -10.45
C THR A 118 -17.45 7.95 -9.10
N ASN A 119 -18.04 7.09 -8.26
CA ASN A 119 -18.56 7.55 -6.97
C ASN A 119 -17.49 7.61 -5.86
N ASP A 120 -16.36 6.92 -6.05
CA ASP A 120 -15.14 7.06 -5.23
C ASP A 120 -13.87 6.97 -6.11
N LYS A 121 -12.70 7.07 -5.48
CA LYS A 121 -11.33 6.99 -6.02
C LYS A 121 -11.17 5.92 -7.13
N ILE A 122 -10.34 6.24 -8.12
CA ILE A 122 -9.86 5.25 -9.11
C ILE A 122 -8.46 4.80 -8.70
N CYS A 123 -8.31 3.50 -8.44
CA CYS A 123 -7.09 2.88 -7.88
C CYS A 123 -6.53 1.75 -8.77
N SER A 124 -6.93 1.73 -10.04
CA SER A 124 -6.40 0.82 -11.08
C SER A 124 -5.78 1.60 -12.23
N MET A 125 -4.68 1.10 -12.81
CA MET A 125 -4.09 1.64 -14.04
C MET A 125 -5.01 1.29 -15.22
N PRO A 126 -5.51 2.29 -15.99
CA PRO A 126 -6.44 2.02 -17.08
C PRO A 126 -5.86 1.05 -18.13
N LEU A 127 -6.71 0.23 -18.75
CA LEU A 127 -6.37 -0.58 -19.92
C LEU A 127 -7.10 -0.04 -21.14
N VAL A 128 -6.35 0.50 -22.12
CA VAL A 128 -6.91 0.82 -23.44
C VAL A 128 -6.86 -0.44 -24.31
N ILE A 129 -7.99 -0.84 -24.86
CA ILE A 129 -8.13 -2.00 -25.75
C ILE A 129 -9.28 -1.76 -26.73
N GLU A 130 -9.06 -2.10 -28.00
CA GLU A 130 -9.97 -1.76 -29.11
C GLU A 130 -10.33 -0.26 -29.09
N ASN A 131 -11.61 0.09 -29.23
CA ASN A 131 -12.13 1.46 -29.09
C ASN A 131 -12.66 1.73 -27.67
N SER A 132 -11.97 1.24 -26.64
CA SER A 132 -12.41 1.34 -25.24
C SER A 132 -11.27 1.48 -24.23
N VAL A 133 -11.59 2.00 -23.05
CA VAL A 133 -10.73 2.05 -21.87
C VAL A 133 -11.45 1.40 -20.68
N LEU A 134 -10.74 0.56 -19.93
CA LEU A 134 -11.26 -0.17 -18.77
C LEU A 134 -10.49 0.15 -17.49
N PHE A 135 -11.19 0.22 -16.36
CA PHE A 135 -10.61 0.51 -15.04
C PHE A 135 -11.57 0.11 -13.90
N GLY A 136 -11.01 -0.18 -12.74
CA GLY A 136 -11.70 -0.38 -11.47
C GLY A 136 -11.69 0.87 -10.57
N SER A 137 -12.74 0.99 -9.75
CA SER A 137 -12.89 2.02 -8.72
C SER A 137 -13.24 1.41 -7.36
N ARG A 138 -13.03 2.22 -6.31
CA ARG A 138 -13.48 1.95 -4.95
C ARG A 138 -14.99 2.12 -4.73
N ASP A 139 -15.76 2.47 -5.77
CA ASP A 139 -17.23 2.40 -5.70
C ASP A 139 -17.81 0.99 -5.90
N GLY A 140 -16.96 -0.04 -5.93
CA GLY A 140 -17.35 -1.44 -6.13
C GLY A 140 -17.71 -1.79 -7.58
N TYR A 141 -17.28 -0.97 -8.55
CA TYR A 141 -17.49 -1.22 -9.97
C TYR A 141 -16.20 -1.24 -10.79
N PHE A 142 -16.20 -2.14 -11.77
CA PHE A 142 -15.26 -2.17 -12.88
C PHE A 142 -15.96 -1.72 -14.16
N TYR A 143 -15.37 -0.76 -14.88
CA TYR A 143 -16.00 -0.04 -15.99
C TYR A 143 -15.35 -0.37 -17.34
N ARG A 144 -16.15 -0.43 -18.42
CA ARG A 144 -15.69 -0.31 -19.82
C ARG A 144 -16.32 0.96 -20.43
N ILE A 145 -15.48 1.92 -20.78
CA ILE A 145 -15.86 3.23 -21.34
C ILE A 145 -15.34 3.32 -22.78
N SER A 146 -16.09 3.95 -23.67
CA SER A 146 -15.66 4.28 -25.05
C SER A 146 -14.59 5.37 -25.10
N LEU A 147 -13.87 5.51 -26.22
CA LEU A 147 -12.86 6.57 -26.39
C LEU A 147 -13.48 7.99 -26.40
N GLU A 148 -14.81 8.13 -26.54
CA GLU A 148 -15.54 9.39 -26.38
C GLU A 148 -16.11 9.60 -24.96
N GLY A 149 -15.70 8.79 -23.98
CA GLY A 149 -16.06 8.98 -22.56
C GLY A 149 -17.45 8.50 -22.16
N LYS A 150 -18.12 7.66 -22.96
CA LYS A 150 -19.44 7.08 -22.64
C LYS A 150 -19.31 5.67 -22.08
N GLU A 151 -20.03 5.36 -21.01
CA GLU A 151 -20.12 3.99 -20.45
C GLU A 151 -20.70 3.03 -21.50
N ILE A 152 -19.98 1.92 -21.74
CA ILE A 152 -20.43 0.79 -22.57
C ILE A 152 -21.09 -0.24 -21.65
N TRP A 153 -20.38 -0.63 -20.59
CA TRP A 153 -20.91 -1.43 -19.50
C TRP A 153 -20.12 -1.18 -18.21
N ARG A 154 -20.67 -1.62 -17.06
CA ARG A 154 -19.94 -1.77 -15.80
C ARG A 154 -20.34 -3.07 -15.09
N PHE A 155 -19.37 -3.73 -14.51
CA PHE A 155 -19.53 -4.92 -13.67
C PHE A 155 -19.45 -4.52 -12.19
N LYS A 156 -20.17 -5.21 -11.30
CA LYS A 156 -20.16 -4.92 -9.86
C LYS A 156 -19.54 -6.05 -9.06
N THR A 157 -18.53 -5.74 -8.25
CA THR A 157 -17.89 -6.63 -7.28
C THR A 157 -18.57 -6.54 -5.91
N GLY A 158 -18.12 -7.37 -4.94
CA GLY A 158 -18.56 -7.28 -3.55
C GLY A 158 -17.93 -6.12 -2.76
N ASP A 159 -16.73 -5.68 -3.16
CA ASP A 159 -15.87 -4.71 -2.44
C ASP A 159 -14.95 -3.95 -3.45
N ASP A 160 -14.01 -3.14 -2.96
CA ASP A 160 -13.06 -2.32 -3.74
C ASP A 160 -12.35 -3.04 -4.91
N THR A 161 -12.24 -2.37 -6.08
CA THR A 161 -11.48 -2.87 -7.25
C THR A 161 -10.15 -2.13 -7.49
N SER A 162 -9.23 -2.20 -6.53
CA SER A 162 -7.85 -1.69 -6.70
C SER A 162 -6.95 -2.70 -7.45
N PHE A 163 -7.41 -3.13 -8.62
CA PHE A 163 -6.72 -4.10 -9.48
C PHE A 163 -6.61 -3.54 -10.90
N SER A 164 -5.39 -3.47 -11.43
CA SER A 164 -5.07 -2.98 -12.76
C SER A 164 -5.38 -4.04 -13.83
N PRO A 165 -6.45 -3.86 -14.63
CA PRO A 165 -6.98 -4.91 -15.48
C PRO A 165 -6.01 -5.39 -16.56
N VAL A 166 -6.11 -6.68 -16.84
CA VAL A 166 -5.44 -7.38 -17.94
C VAL A 166 -6.48 -8.18 -18.74
N SER A 167 -6.24 -8.40 -20.03
CA SER A 167 -7.16 -9.10 -20.93
C SER A 167 -6.39 -10.10 -21.80
N ASP A 168 -7.05 -11.19 -22.17
CA ASP A 168 -6.56 -12.17 -23.16
C ASP A 168 -7.08 -11.87 -24.59
N GLY A 169 -7.81 -10.76 -24.77
CA GLY A 169 -8.46 -10.36 -26.02
C GLY A 169 -9.92 -10.84 -26.17
N LYS A 170 -10.41 -11.70 -25.28
CA LYS A 170 -11.82 -12.17 -25.21
C LYS A 170 -12.47 -11.81 -23.87
N ASN A 171 -11.72 -11.98 -22.79
CA ASN A 171 -12.13 -11.74 -21.41
C ASN A 171 -11.22 -10.65 -20.78
N VAL A 172 -11.68 -10.05 -19.69
CA VAL A 172 -10.89 -9.16 -18.83
C VAL A 172 -10.91 -9.70 -17.40
N PHE A 173 -9.74 -9.65 -16.75
CA PHE A 173 -9.51 -10.23 -15.43
C PHE A 173 -9.36 -9.11 -14.39
N VAL A 174 -10.12 -9.23 -13.30
CA VAL A 174 -10.27 -8.18 -12.28
C VAL A 174 -10.26 -8.80 -10.88
N GLY A 175 -9.22 -8.54 -10.10
CA GLY A 175 -9.18 -8.81 -8.67
C GLY A 175 -9.94 -7.77 -7.85
N SER A 176 -10.33 -8.15 -6.64
CA SER A 176 -11.14 -7.31 -5.75
C SER A 176 -10.86 -7.61 -4.27
N TYR A 177 -11.21 -6.66 -3.40
CA TYR A 177 -11.12 -6.82 -1.95
C TYR A 177 -12.12 -7.85 -1.39
N ASP A 178 -13.13 -8.27 -2.16
CA ASP A 178 -14.06 -9.35 -1.79
C ASP A 178 -13.47 -10.78 -1.91
N HIS A 179 -12.15 -10.88 -2.08
CA HIS A 179 -11.37 -12.11 -2.20
C HIS A 179 -11.64 -12.92 -3.48
N TYR A 180 -12.09 -12.27 -4.56
CA TYR A 180 -12.30 -12.91 -5.86
C TYR A 180 -11.48 -12.28 -7.00
N LEU A 181 -10.96 -13.15 -7.87
CA LEU A 181 -10.53 -12.81 -9.22
C LEU A 181 -11.68 -13.14 -10.17
N TYR A 182 -12.30 -12.11 -10.73
CA TYR A 182 -13.36 -12.23 -11.73
C TYR A 182 -12.78 -12.35 -13.14
N CYS A 183 -13.32 -13.26 -13.93
CA CYS A 183 -13.17 -13.32 -15.38
C CYS A 183 -14.46 -12.83 -16.02
N ILE A 184 -14.37 -11.74 -16.79
CA ILE A 184 -15.52 -11.02 -17.34
C ILE A 184 -15.42 -11.03 -18.87
N ASP A 185 -16.47 -11.41 -19.57
CA ASP A 185 -16.56 -11.34 -21.03
C ASP A 185 -16.42 -9.87 -21.49
N LEU A 186 -15.40 -9.58 -22.30
CA LEU A 186 -14.97 -8.20 -22.60
C LEU A 186 -16.06 -7.39 -23.32
N GLU A 187 -16.87 -8.05 -24.14
CA GLU A 187 -17.89 -7.40 -24.94
C GLU A 187 -19.18 -7.19 -24.16
N THR A 188 -19.67 -8.20 -23.44
CA THR A 188 -20.97 -8.15 -22.75
C THR A 188 -20.92 -7.70 -21.29
N GLY A 189 -19.73 -7.62 -20.68
CA GLY A 189 -19.56 -7.21 -19.28
C GLY A 189 -20.10 -8.21 -18.26
N ARG A 190 -20.18 -9.50 -18.63
CA ARG A 190 -20.76 -10.58 -17.82
C ARG A 190 -19.68 -11.46 -17.21
N GLU A 191 -19.89 -11.91 -15.97
CA GLU A 191 -19.04 -12.94 -15.36
C GLU A 191 -19.08 -14.24 -16.19
N VAL A 192 -17.90 -14.75 -16.53
CA VAL A 192 -17.69 -16.07 -17.15
C VAL A 192 -17.38 -17.09 -16.06
N TRP A 193 -16.47 -16.73 -15.16
CA TRP A 193 -16.14 -17.45 -13.93
C TRP A 193 -15.52 -16.50 -12.91
N ARG A 194 -15.39 -16.93 -11.64
CA ARG A 194 -14.55 -16.28 -10.64
C ARG A 194 -13.79 -17.29 -9.78
N PHE A 195 -12.54 -16.97 -9.44
CA PHE A 195 -11.67 -17.75 -8.56
C PHE A 195 -11.58 -17.08 -7.19
N GLY A 196 -11.67 -17.84 -6.10
CA GLY A 196 -11.69 -17.32 -4.74
C GLY A 196 -10.38 -17.57 -3.99
N THR A 197 -9.82 -16.53 -3.38
CA THR A 197 -8.63 -16.54 -2.52
C THR A 197 -9.03 -16.53 -1.04
N GLY A 198 -8.05 -16.66 -0.13
CA GLY A 198 -8.27 -16.56 1.32
C GLY A 198 -8.23 -15.13 1.88
N GLY A 199 -8.16 -14.13 1.01
CA GLY A 199 -7.83 -12.73 1.32
C GLY A 199 -7.90 -11.85 0.08
N GLU A 200 -7.76 -10.54 0.26
CA GLU A 200 -7.95 -9.49 -0.75
C GLU A 200 -7.00 -9.64 -1.95
N ILE A 201 -7.49 -9.38 -3.17
CA ILE A 201 -6.66 -9.45 -4.39
C ILE A 201 -6.35 -8.04 -4.88
N VAL A 202 -5.12 -7.59 -4.61
CA VAL A 202 -4.63 -6.24 -4.95
C VAL A 202 -3.46 -6.35 -5.92
N CYS A 203 -3.57 -5.69 -7.08
CA CYS A 203 -2.53 -5.62 -8.10
C CYS A 203 -2.54 -4.23 -8.74
N LEU A 204 -1.83 -3.27 -8.14
CA LEU A 204 -1.74 -1.87 -8.61
C LEU A 204 -1.00 -1.74 -9.94
N ASN A 205 -0.10 -2.69 -10.23
CA ASN A 205 0.49 -2.89 -11.55
C ASN A 205 -0.30 -3.95 -12.34
N ARG A 206 -0.35 -3.84 -13.67
CA ARG A 206 -1.03 -4.83 -14.52
C ARG A 206 -0.34 -6.21 -14.43
N CYS A 207 -1.13 -7.25 -14.18
CA CYS A 207 -0.71 -8.65 -14.21
C CYS A 207 -0.24 -9.11 -15.60
N VAL A 208 0.52 -10.20 -15.64
CA VAL A 208 0.91 -10.86 -16.90
C VAL A 208 -0.03 -12.03 -17.19
N ILE A 209 -0.39 -12.18 -18.47
CA ILE A 209 -0.96 -13.41 -19.02
C ILE A 209 0.04 -13.95 -20.05
N GLU A 210 0.42 -15.22 -19.94
CA GLU A 210 1.22 -15.93 -20.94
C GLU A 210 0.75 -17.38 -21.06
N ASN A 211 0.72 -17.94 -22.27
CA ASN A 211 0.31 -19.33 -22.54
C ASN A 211 -1.06 -19.74 -21.94
N GLY A 212 -1.98 -18.79 -21.74
CA GLY A 212 -3.28 -19.03 -21.13
C GLY A 212 -3.28 -19.05 -19.59
N ILE A 213 -2.18 -18.63 -18.94
CA ILE A 213 -2.04 -18.59 -17.49
C ILE A 213 -1.97 -17.12 -17.03
N ILE A 214 -2.75 -16.74 -16.01
CA ILE A 214 -2.62 -15.46 -15.30
C ILE A 214 -1.93 -15.69 -13.94
N PHE A 215 -1.03 -14.76 -13.58
CA PHE A 215 -0.35 -14.76 -12.28
C PHE A 215 -0.84 -13.58 -11.42
N ILE A 216 -1.27 -13.87 -10.19
CA ILE A 216 -1.79 -12.86 -9.24
C ILE A 216 -1.17 -13.02 -7.85
N ASN A 217 -1.12 -11.92 -7.09
CA ASN A 217 -0.82 -11.93 -5.66
C ASN A 217 -2.09 -11.70 -4.84
N SER A 218 -2.15 -12.29 -3.65
CA SER A 218 -3.25 -12.17 -2.69
C SER A 218 -2.73 -11.82 -1.30
N MET A 219 -3.55 -11.13 -0.50
CA MET A 219 -3.25 -10.77 0.89
C MET A 219 -3.34 -11.98 1.85
N ASP A 220 -3.77 -13.15 1.36
CA ASP A 220 -3.73 -14.44 2.10
C ASP A 220 -2.33 -15.06 2.23
N ASN A 221 -1.29 -14.36 1.75
CA ASN A 221 0.11 -14.78 1.65
C ASN A 221 0.48 -15.69 0.47
N TYR A 222 -0.36 -15.80 -0.57
CA TYR A 222 -0.08 -16.63 -1.75
C TYR A 222 -0.01 -15.87 -3.09
N CYS A 223 0.94 -16.31 -3.93
CA CYS A 223 0.98 -16.05 -5.37
C CYS A 223 0.31 -17.23 -6.06
N TYR A 224 -0.65 -16.98 -6.95
CA TYR A 224 -1.40 -18.01 -7.68
C TYR A 224 -1.09 -17.98 -9.17
N ALA A 225 -1.05 -19.16 -9.79
CA ALA A 225 -1.11 -19.35 -11.23
C ALA A 225 -2.46 -19.97 -11.60
N ILE A 226 -3.23 -19.31 -12.46
CA ILE A 226 -4.63 -19.65 -12.75
C ILE A 226 -4.83 -19.78 -14.27
N GLU A 227 -5.52 -20.83 -14.71
CA GLU A 227 -5.88 -21.05 -16.11
C GLU A 227 -6.98 -20.08 -16.56
N THR A 228 -6.68 -19.20 -17.51
CA THR A 228 -7.57 -18.11 -17.99
C THR A 228 -8.89 -18.60 -18.60
N GLU A 229 -8.90 -19.78 -19.24
CA GLU A 229 -10.12 -20.33 -19.83
C GLU A 229 -11.11 -20.85 -18.77
N SER A 230 -10.62 -21.45 -17.67
CA SER A 230 -11.43 -22.24 -16.74
C SER A 230 -11.54 -21.68 -15.31
N GLY A 231 -10.64 -20.77 -14.91
CA GLY A 231 -10.52 -20.28 -13.54
C GLY A 231 -9.86 -21.26 -12.56
N LYS A 232 -9.24 -22.32 -13.06
CA LYS A 232 -8.61 -23.37 -12.26
C LYS A 232 -7.22 -22.97 -11.75
N GLU A 233 -6.97 -23.16 -10.46
CA GLU A 233 -5.62 -23.09 -9.88
C GLU A 233 -4.73 -24.18 -10.49
N MET A 234 -3.58 -23.76 -11.04
CA MET A 234 -2.51 -24.66 -11.48
C MET A 234 -1.53 -24.94 -10.34
N TRP A 235 -1.10 -23.88 -9.66
CA TRP A 235 -0.31 -23.91 -8.44
C TRP A 235 -0.49 -22.63 -7.62
N ARG A 236 -0.11 -22.68 -6.35
CA ARG A 236 0.07 -21.51 -5.50
C ARG A 236 1.33 -21.61 -4.65
N PHE A 237 2.02 -20.49 -4.48
CA PHE A 237 3.26 -20.36 -3.72
C PHE A 237 3.05 -19.42 -2.51
N ASN A 238 3.39 -19.86 -1.31
CA ASN A 238 3.31 -19.02 -0.11
C ASN A 238 4.57 -18.16 0.03
N PHE A 239 4.43 -16.83 0.09
CA PHE A 239 5.57 -15.92 0.17
C PHE A 239 6.02 -15.55 1.59
N GLY A 240 5.24 -15.84 2.65
CA GLY A 240 5.64 -15.59 4.03
C GLY A 240 4.49 -15.41 5.04
N LYS A 241 4.75 -14.62 6.10
CA LYS A 241 3.78 -14.26 7.17
C LYS A 241 2.97 -13.02 6.80
N HIS A 242 3.58 -12.06 6.11
CA HIS A 242 3.06 -10.71 5.94
C HIS A 242 2.54 -10.40 4.53
N GLY A 243 2.96 -11.16 3.52
CA GLY A 243 2.26 -11.18 2.24
C GLY A 243 2.84 -10.27 1.17
N THR A 244 2.01 -9.84 0.22
CA THR A 244 2.41 -8.95 -0.89
C THR A 244 2.27 -7.47 -0.50
N GLY A 245 2.99 -6.58 -1.19
CA GLY A 245 2.78 -5.12 -1.08
C GLY A 245 1.59 -4.61 -1.89
N GLY A 246 1.06 -5.40 -2.84
CA GLY A 246 -0.03 -5.02 -3.73
C GLY A 246 0.37 -4.80 -5.20
N SER A 247 1.63 -5.02 -5.58
CA SER A 247 2.08 -5.10 -6.97
C SER A 247 1.84 -6.48 -7.57
N ALA A 248 1.54 -6.52 -8.87
CA ALA A 248 1.39 -7.75 -9.63
C ALA A 248 2.73 -8.51 -9.81
N PRO A 249 2.70 -9.85 -9.91
CA PRO A 249 3.85 -10.64 -10.35
C PRO A 249 4.34 -10.21 -11.73
N ARG A 250 5.66 -10.30 -11.95
CA ARG A 250 6.28 -10.21 -13.28
C ARG A 250 6.66 -11.58 -13.78
N LEU A 251 6.68 -11.74 -15.10
CA LEU A 251 7.07 -12.97 -15.77
C LEU A 251 8.18 -12.64 -16.77
N TYR A 252 9.29 -13.39 -16.71
CA TYR A 252 10.42 -13.24 -17.61
C TYR A 252 11.15 -14.58 -17.73
N ASN A 253 11.42 -15.05 -18.95
CA ASN A 253 12.12 -16.32 -19.23
C ASN A 253 11.59 -17.54 -18.43
N ASN A 254 10.27 -17.75 -18.44
CA ASN A 254 9.55 -18.79 -17.68
C ASN A 254 9.73 -18.72 -16.14
N LYS A 255 10.01 -17.53 -15.58
CA LYS A 255 10.13 -17.31 -14.15
C LYS A 255 9.23 -16.18 -13.68
N VAL A 256 8.51 -16.42 -12.60
CA VAL A 256 7.65 -15.44 -11.91
C VAL A 256 8.47 -14.75 -10.82
N TYR A 257 8.43 -13.42 -10.79
CA TYR A 257 9.13 -12.58 -9.83
C TYR A 257 8.15 -11.71 -9.04
N ILE A 258 8.32 -11.69 -7.71
CA ILE A 258 7.44 -10.99 -6.77
C ILE A 258 8.23 -10.27 -5.67
N GLY A 259 7.64 -9.19 -5.13
CA GLY A 259 8.01 -8.63 -3.84
C GLY A 259 7.18 -9.21 -2.70
N SER A 260 7.67 -9.05 -1.46
CA SER A 260 7.02 -9.48 -0.23
C SER A 260 7.26 -8.48 0.91
N ARG A 261 6.25 -8.32 1.76
CA ARG A 261 6.30 -7.56 3.02
C ARG A 261 7.14 -8.23 4.10
N ASP A 262 7.63 -9.45 3.88
CA ASP A 262 8.67 -10.10 4.68
C ASP A 262 10.11 -9.69 4.27
N ASN A 263 10.24 -8.59 3.51
CA ASN A 263 11.50 -8.01 3.01
C ASN A 263 12.22 -8.87 1.95
N TYR A 264 11.47 -9.66 1.17
CA TYR A 264 12.03 -10.55 0.16
C TYR A 264 11.61 -10.19 -1.28
N ALA A 265 12.58 -10.16 -2.19
CA ALA A 265 12.34 -10.39 -3.62
C ALA A 265 12.47 -11.91 -3.86
N ILE A 266 11.51 -12.52 -4.53
CA ILE A 266 11.45 -13.97 -4.73
C ILE A 266 11.29 -14.28 -6.22
N CYS A 267 12.04 -15.27 -6.71
CA CYS A 267 11.92 -15.84 -8.05
C CYS A 267 11.38 -17.27 -7.96
N ILE A 268 10.40 -17.58 -8.80
CA ILE A 268 9.62 -18.82 -8.81
C ILE A 268 9.62 -19.37 -10.25
N ASP A 269 9.77 -20.67 -10.43
CA ASP A 269 9.57 -21.33 -11.73
C ASP A 269 8.10 -21.28 -12.15
N ALA A 270 7.81 -20.72 -13.33
CA ALA A 270 6.44 -20.41 -13.75
C ALA A 270 5.57 -21.67 -14.02
N GLU A 271 6.20 -22.78 -14.39
CA GLU A 271 5.49 -24.05 -14.68
C GLU A 271 5.13 -24.79 -13.38
N SER A 272 6.07 -24.91 -12.44
CA SER A 272 5.91 -25.77 -11.26
C SER A 272 5.67 -25.05 -9.93
N GLY A 273 5.67 -23.72 -9.89
CA GLY A 273 5.41 -22.92 -8.69
C GLY A 273 6.49 -23.03 -7.60
N LYS A 274 7.69 -23.50 -7.96
CA LYS A 274 8.80 -23.72 -7.01
C LYS A 274 9.70 -22.50 -6.94
N GLU A 275 10.07 -22.10 -5.72
CA GLU A 275 11.11 -21.10 -5.50
C GLU A 275 12.44 -21.54 -6.13
N MET A 276 13.05 -20.61 -6.88
CA MET A 276 14.39 -20.75 -7.46
C MET A 276 15.42 -19.99 -6.61
N TRP A 277 15.07 -18.79 -6.15
CA TRP A 277 15.87 -18.00 -5.22
C TRP A 277 15.02 -16.98 -4.45
N ARG A 278 15.52 -16.53 -3.30
CA ARG A 278 15.04 -15.33 -2.58
C ARG A 278 16.21 -14.43 -2.19
N PHE A 279 16.03 -13.12 -2.38
CA PHE A 279 16.94 -12.06 -1.93
C PHE A 279 16.28 -11.29 -0.78
N ARG A 280 17.03 -10.90 0.24
CA ARG A 280 16.50 -10.16 1.41
C ARG A 280 17.02 -8.72 1.45
N ALA A 281 16.11 -7.75 1.38
CA ALA A 281 16.39 -6.33 1.61
C ALA A 281 16.30 -5.96 3.10
N GLY A 282 16.52 -4.67 3.42
CA GLY A 282 16.35 -4.13 4.76
C GLY A 282 14.88 -3.97 5.18
N SER A 283 13.99 -3.69 4.22
CA SER A 283 12.55 -3.48 4.44
C SER A 283 11.69 -4.12 3.33
N VAL A 284 10.38 -3.84 3.36
CA VAL A 284 9.37 -4.28 2.40
C VAL A 284 9.81 -4.04 0.96
N ILE A 285 9.50 -5.00 0.08
CA ILE A 285 9.58 -4.87 -1.37
C ILE A 285 8.17 -5.11 -1.92
N ASP A 286 7.58 -4.16 -2.63
CA ASP A 286 6.25 -4.34 -3.21
C ASP A 286 6.30 -5.18 -4.49
N GLY A 287 7.08 -4.72 -5.48
CA GLY A 287 7.19 -5.34 -6.79
C GLY A 287 8.50 -5.04 -7.50
N CYS A 288 8.66 -5.64 -8.68
CA CYS A 288 9.89 -5.60 -9.46
C CYS A 288 9.62 -5.43 -10.96
N THR A 289 10.68 -5.15 -11.72
CA THR A 289 10.73 -5.26 -13.18
C THR A 289 11.96 -6.09 -13.55
N VAL A 290 11.80 -7.04 -14.47
CA VAL A 290 12.92 -7.86 -14.97
C VAL A 290 13.11 -7.59 -16.44
N GLN A 291 14.34 -7.25 -16.83
CA GLN A 291 14.71 -6.94 -18.22
C GLN A 291 16.20 -7.24 -18.43
N GLU A 292 16.56 -7.77 -19.60
CA GLU A 292 17.96 -8.04 -20.00
C GLU A 292 18.76 -8.94 -19.02
N GLY A 293 18.07 -9.76 -18.23
CA GLY A 293 18.67 -10.65 -17.23
C GLY A 293 18.90 -10.00 -15.86
N ILE A 294 18.37 -8.80 -15.63
CA ILE A 294 18.50 -8.06 -14.38
C ILE A 294 17.10 -7.80 -13.81
N CYS A 295 16.93 -8.08 -12.51
CA CYS A 295 15.72 -7.80 -11.75
C CYS A 295 15.93 -6.55 -10.89
N TYR A 296 15.06 -5.55 -11.10
CA TYR A 296 15.08 -4.24 -10.44
C TYR A 296 13.90 -4.10 -9.50
N PHE A 297 14.13 -3.65 -8.26
CA PHE A 297 13.08 -3.37 -7.29
C PHE A 297 13.49 -2.26 -6.32
N GLY A 298 12.51 -1.47 -5.88
CA GLY A 298 12.67 -0.58 -4.75
C GLY A 298 12.36 -1.28 -3.43
N SER A 299 12.76 -0.64 -2.33
CA SER A 299 12.50 -1.09 -0.97
C SER A 299 12.24 0.10 -0.03
N ASP A 300 11.48 -0.14 1.02
CA ASP A 300 11.18 0.84 2.06
C ASP A 300 12.38 1.13 3.00
N ASP A 301 13.54 0.50 2.76
CA ASP A 301 14.84 0.81 3.41
C ASP A 301 15.62 1.98 2.75
N TYR A 302 14.97 2.65 1.78
CA TYR A 302 15.49 3.78 0.99
C TYR A 302 16.53 3.34 -0.05
N MET A 303 16.48 2.08 -0.50
CA MET A 303 17.31 1.57 -1.60
C MET A 303 16.47 1.21 -2.83
N VAL A 304 17.11 1.29 -3.99
CA VAL A 304 16.75 0.53 -5.20
C VAL A 304 17.85 -0.45 -5.50
N TYR A 305 17.48 -1.72 -5.67
CA TYR A 305 18.38 -2.83 -5.92
C TYR A 305 18.33 -3.27 -7.38
N ALA A 306 19.45 -3.79 -7.86
CA ALA A 306 19.51 -4.64 -9.04
C ALA A 306 20.14 -5.99 -8.66
N VAL A 307 19.46 -7.09 -8.99
CA VAL A 307 19.97 -8.45 -8.82
C VAL A 307 19.97 -9.21 -10.14
N ASP A 308 20.92 -10.13 -10.29
CA ASP A 308 20.96 -11.09 -11.41
C ASP A 308 19.69 -11.94 -11.42
N SER A 309 18.95 -11.97 -12.53
CA SER A 309 17.60 -12.56 -12.58
C SER A 309 17.59 -14.08 -12.41
N GLU A 310 18.70 -14.76 -12.68
CA GLU A 310 18.82 -16.22 -12.61
C GLU A 310 19.27 -16.71 -11.22
N SER A 311 20.04 -15.91 -10.48
CA SER A 311 20.66 -16.32 -9.20
C SER A 311 20.38 -15.42 -8.00
N GLY A 312 19.67 -14.30 -8.16
CA GLY A 312 19.26 -13.40 -7.07
C GLY A 312 20.41 -12.64 -6.39
N LYS A 313 21.60 -12.60 -7.01
CA LYS A 313 22.78 -11.94 -6.46
C LYS A 313 22.74 -10.43 -6.72
N GLU A 314 22.98 -9.63 -5.69
CA GLU A 314 23.12 -8.17 -5.83
C GLU A 314 24.24 -7.83 -6.83
N MET A 315 23.87 -7.06 -7.85
CA MET A 315 24.79 -6.47 -8.84
C MET A 315 25.19 -5.06 -8.42
N TRP A 316 24.20 -4.27 -7.98
CA TRP A 316 24.37 -2.94 -7.41
C TRP A 316 23.14 -2.57 -6.57
N ARG A 317 23.28 -1.53 -5.73
CA ARG A 317 22.16 -0.82 -5.08
C ARG A 317 22.42 0.68 -5.02
N PHE A 318 21.36 1.47 -5.12
CA PHE A 318 21.37 2.94 -5.09
C PHE A 318 20.53 3.43 -3.91
N ARG A 319 20.90 4.56 -3.26
CA ARG A 319 20.19 5.10 -2.08
C ARG A 319 19.49 6.43 -2.38
N THR A 320 18.21 6.50 -2.05
CA THR A 320 17.32 7.68 -2.14
C THR A 320 17.23 8.45 -0.80
N GLY A 321 16.51 9.58 -0.79
CA GLY A 321 16.12 10.28 0.43
C GLY A 321 14.85 9.71 1.10
N GLY A 322 14.26 8.67 0.54
CA GLY A 322 13.00 8.11 0.99
C GLY A 322 12.69 6.72 0.46
N GLU A 323 11.66 6.15 1.04
CA GLU A 323 11.01 4.88 0.74
C GLU A 323 10.77 4.73 -0.78
N CYS A 324 11.01 3.55 -1.33
CA CYS A 324 10.92 3.27 -2.77
C CYS A 324 9.88 2.17 -3.05
N PHE A 325 8.63 2.45 -2.68
CA PHE A 325 7.52 1.49 -2.77
C PHE A 325 7.41 0.81 -4.14
N MET A 326 7.27 1.57 -5.23
CA MET A 326 6.69 1.04 -6.46
C MET A 326 7.70 0.49 -7.47
N THR A 327 7.26 -0.50 -8.24
CA THR A 327 7.99 -1.16 -9.34
C THR A 327 8.67 -0.15 -10.29
N PRO A 328 10.00 -0.21 -10.51
CA PRO A 328 10.71 0.62 -11.48
C PRO A 328 10.30 0.32 -12.93
N ALA A 329 10.30 1.34 -13.80
CA ALA A 329 10.15 1.17 -15.25
C ALA A 329 11.53 1.15 -15.94
N PHE A 330 11.74 0.25 -16.89
CA PHE A 330 12.96 0.21 -17.72
C PHE A 330 12.71 0.86 -19.09
N TYR A 331 13.67 1.66 -19.57
CA TYR A 331 13.66 2.20 -20.93
C TYR A 331 15.08 2.48 -21.43
N GLU A 332 15.49 1.84 -22.54
CA GLU A 332 16.78 2.05 -23.22
C GLU A 332 18.02 2.08 -22.28
N GLY A 333 18.23 1.01 -21.50
CA GLY A 333 19.38 0.88 -20.61
C GLY A 333 19.36 1.80 -19.38
N LYS A 334 18.20 2.39 -19.07
CA LYS A 334 17.94 3.24 -17.92
C LYS A 334 16.76 2.70 -17.13
N ILE A 335 16.74 2.92 -15.81
CA ILE A 335 15.53 2.69 -15.00
C ILE A 335 15.00 4.00 -14.40
N PHE A 336 13.69 4.06 -14.24
CA PHE A 336 12.93 5.20 -13.75
C PHE A 336 12.00 4.77 -12.63
N PHE A 337 12.02 5.46 -11.48
CA PHE A 337 11.17 5.15 -10.33
C PHE A 337 10.87 6.40 -9.50
N GLY A 338 9.72 6.38 -8.84
CA GLY A 338 9.36 7.36 -7.82
C GLY A 338 9.93 7.01 -6.44
N SER A 339 10.10 8.02 -5.60
CA SER A 339 10.37 7.85 -4.17
C SER A 339 9.46 8.74 -3.31
N ALA A 340 9.29 8.35 -2.05
CA ALA A 340 8.66 9.15 -1.01
C ALA A 340 9.33 10.51 -0.81
N ASP A 341 10.62 10.68 -1.16
CA ASP A 341 11.36 11.95 -1.10
C ASP A 341 10.95 13.01 -2.15
N CYS A 342 9.85 12.74 -2.85
CA CYS A 342 9.22 13.64 -3.82
C CYS A 342 10.00 13.79 -5.13
N ARG A 343 10.78 12.77 -5.50
CA ARG A 343 11.51 12.71 -6.75
C ARG A 343 11.15 11.52 -7.64
N LEU A 344 11.27 11.78 -8.94
CA LEU A 344 11.45 10.76 -9.96
C LEU A 344 12.96 10.66 -10.22
N TYR A 345 13.52 9.47 -10.11
CA TYR A 345 14.93 9.20 -10.41
C TYR A 345 15.08 8.56 -11.79
N CYS A 346 16.20 8.84 -12.46
CA CYS A 346 16.66 8.16 -13.67
C CYS A 346 18.09 7.62 -13.45
N LEU A 347 18.27 6.30 -13.45
CA LEU A 347 19.59 5.65 -13.25
C LEU A 347 20.05 4.87 -14.48
N ASP A 348 21.38 4.74 -14.64
CA ASP A 348 22.03 3.75 -15.51
C ASP A 348 21.70 2.33 -15.02
N ALA A 349 20.95 1.56 -15.82
CA ALA A 349 20.38 0.29 -15.40
C ALA A 349 21.43 -0.80 -15.12
N TYR A 350 22.65 -0.65 -15.63
CA TYR A 350 23.72 -1.64 -15.47
C TYR A 350 24.71 -1.26 -14.36
N LYS A 351 24.76 0.02 -13.95
CA LYS A 351 25.75 0.56 -13.00
C LYS A 351 25.15 1.17 -11.73
N GLY A 352 23.84 1.36 -11.65
CA GLY A 352 23.17 1.95 -10.49
C GLY A 352 23.53 3.40 -10.23
N LYS A 353 23.95 4.14 -11.27
CA LYS A 353 24.38 5.53 -11.17
C LYS A 353 23.27 6.47 -11.60
N GLU A 354 23.01 7.50 -10.80
CA GLU A 354 22.10 8.58 -11.17
C GLU A 354 22.59 9.29 -12.44
N ILE A 355 21.67 9.43 -13.40
CA ILE A 355 21.82 10.24 -14.60
C ILE A 355 21.21 11.62 -14.33
N TRP A 356 19.99 11.63 -13.77
CA TRP A 356 19.32 12.80 -13.21
C TRP A 356 18.23 12.40 -12.20
N SER A 357 17.74 13.37 -11.44
CA SER A 357 16.50 13.30 -10.68
C SER A 357 15.63 14.54 -10.93
N PHE A 358 14.31 14.36 -10.91
CA PHE A 358 13.30 15.39 -11.08
C PHE A 358 12.55 15.60 -9.76
N GLN A 359 12.40 16.85 -9.31
CA GLN A 359 11.64 17.20 -8.10
C GLN A 359 10.21 17.61 -8.48
N THR A 360 9.20 17.04 -7.83
CA THR A 360 7.80 17.47 -7.99
C THR A 360 7.55 18.84 -7.34
N SER A 361 6.32 19.37 -7.44
CA SER A 361 6.02 20.75 -7.00
C SER A 361 5.94 20.95 -5.49
N SER A 362 6.15 19.88 -4.71
CA SER A 362 6.28 19.92 -3.25
C SER A 362 7.48 19.07 -2.82
N ASN A 363 8.16 19.50 -1.76
CA ASN A 363 9.24 18.74 -1.10
C ASN A 363 8.82 18.16 0.26
N ALA A 364 7.61 18.44 0.75
CA ALA A 364 7.06 17.74 1.89
C ALA A 364 6.81 16.27 1.50
N LYS A 365 7.27 15.31 2.30
CA LYS A 365 6.89 13.89 2.12
C LYS A 365 5.40 13.71 2.43
N SER A 366 4.71 12.89 1.66
CA SER A 366 3.41 12.35 2.06
C SER A 366 3.57 11.39 3.25
N LYS A 367 2.66 11.44 4.23
CA LYS A 367 2.51 10.38 5.22
C LYS A 367 1.81 9.17 4.60
N PHE A 368 2.02 8.01 5.20
CA PHE A 368 1.33 6.76 4.90
C PHE A 368 0.77 6.17 6.20
N ALA A 369 -0.46 5.65 6.16
CA ALA A 369 -0.79 4.50 6.99
C ALA A 369 -0.27 3.23 6.27
N PRO A 370 0.54 2.37 6.92
CA PRO A 370 0.96 1.12 6.32
C PRO A 370 -0.23 0.17 6.15
N LEU A 371 -0.25 -0.56 5.03
CA LEU A 371 -1.43 -1.30 4.53
C LEU A 371 -2.11 -2.23 5.54
N TYR A 372 -1.32 -2.84 6.42
CA TYR A 372 -1.79 -3.56 7.60
C TYR A 372 -0.66 -3.47 8.64
N GLU A 373 -0.79 -2.65 9.68
CA GLU A 373 0.00 -2.81 10.91
C GLU A 373 -0.83 -3.60 11.94
N GLU A 374 -0.25 -4.66 12.50
CA GLU A 374 -0.73 -5.27 13.74
C GLU A 374 0.02 -4.61 14.91
N PHE A 375 -0.70 -3.84 15.72
CA PHE A 375 -0.18 -3.32 16.98
C PHE A 375 -0.49 -4.30 18.12
N LYS A 376 0.51 -4.60 18.94
CA LYS A 376 0.35 -5.24 20.24
C LYS A 376 0.53 -4.16 21.30
N VAL A 377 -0.55 -3.85 22.02
CA VAL A 377 -0.50 -3.04 23.23
C VAL A 377 -0.21 -3.96 24.41
N GLU A 378 0.74 -3.58 25.25
CA GLU A 378 1.05 -4.24 26.53
C GLU A 378 1.00 -3.18 27.63
N ILE A 379 0.08 -3.35 28.57
CA ILE A 379 -0.01 -2.55 29.80
C ILE A 379 1.05 -3.10 30.77
N LYS A 380 1.87 -2.22 31.34
CA LYS A 380 2.99 -2.58 32.23
C LYS A 380 2.72 -2.32 33.70
N HIS A 381 1.92 -1.29 33.99
CA HIS A 381 1.61 -0.87 35.34
C HIS A 381 0.29 -0.13 35.36
N GLU A 382 -0.47 -0.30 36.44
CA GLU A 382 -1.70 0.44 36.73
C GLU A 382 -1.59 1.03 38.13
N SER A 383 -1.98 2.29 38.28
CA SER A 383 -1.91 3.02 39.55
C SER A 383 -3.12 3.94 39.74
N PHE A 384 -3.50 4.20 40.98
CA PHE A 384 -4.63 5.10 41.28
C PHE A 384 -4.21 6.57 41.15
N VAL A 385 -5.03 7.35 40.44
CA VAL A 385 -4.82 8.79 40.23
C VAL A 385 -5.12 9.57 41.52
N GLU A 386 -4.24 10.48 41.92
CA GLU A 386 -4.58 11.50 42.93
C GLU A 386 -5.30 12.70 42.28
N ASP A 387 -6.40 13.15 42.91
CA ASP A 387 -7.21 14.31 42.52
C ASP A 387 -6.34 15.53 42.16
N SER A 388 -6.23 15.83 40.87
CA SER A 388 -5.38 16.90 40.38
C SER A 388 -5.90 17.53 39.08
N VAL A 389 -5.42 18.74 38.79
CA VAL A 389 -5.81 19.52 37.61
C VAL A 389 -4.55 19.82 36.78
N LYS A 390 -4.62 19.68 35.47
CA LYS A 390 -3.49 19.83 34.52
C LYS A 390 -3.89 20.71 33.32
N GLU A 391 -2.92 21.37 32.70
CA GLU A 391 -3.14 22.17 31.49
C GLU A 391 -3.01 21.30 30.21
N ASP A 392 -3.95 21.51 29.27
CA ASP A 392 -3.93 20.98 27.90
C ASP A 392 -2.85 21.71 27.09
N LYS A 393 -1.93 20.93 26.52
CA LYS A 393 -0.77 21.38 25.74
C LYS A 393 -1.11 22.27 24.53
N TYR A 394 -2.32 22.13 23.96
CA TYR A 394 -2.68 22.72 22.68
C TYR A 394 -3.87 23.70 22.74
N ASN A 395 -4.72 23.61 23.77
CA ASN A 395 -5.97 24.40 23.84
C ASN A 395 -6.05 25.41 25.01
N GLU A 396 -5.00 25.57 25.83
CA GLU A 396 -4.96 26.45 27.02
C GLU A 396 -6.03 26.14 28.10
N ASN A 397 -6.80 25.06 27.94
CA ASN A 397 -7.81 24.60 28.90
C ASN A 397 -7.20 23.77 30.03
N THR A 398 -7.88 23.68 31.17
CA THR A 398 -7.49 22.78 32.28
C THR A 398 -8.38 21.54 32.36
N VAL A 399 -7.77 20.36 32.41
CA VAL A 399 -8.42 19.06 32.62
C VAL A 399 -8.38 18.71 34.12
N SER A 400 -9.53 18.36 34.70
CA SER A 400 -9.58 17.76 36.04
C SER A 400 -9.47 16.24 35.92
N LEU A 401 -8.52 15.64 36.63
CA LEU A 401 -8.28 14.20 36.58
C LEU A 401 -9.16 13.40 37.55
N SER A 402 -9.95 14.08 38.41
CA SER A 402 -10.86 13.52 39.41
C SER A 402 -11.93 12.55 38.90
N ASN A 403 -12.14 12.47 37.59
CA ASN A 403 -13.06 11.54 36.96
C ASN A 403 -12.43 10.17 36.67
N TYR A 404 -11.12 10.15 36.41
CA TYR A 404 -10.40 8.95 35.99
C TYR A 404 -9.82 8.24 37.22
N LYS A 405 -10.08 6.93 37.33
CA LYS A 405 -9.75 6.17 38.54
C LYS A 405 -8.40 5.45 38.47
N ILE A 406 -7.91 5.20 37.26
CA ILE A 406 -6.72 4.39 36.98
C ILE A 406 -5.87 5.08 35.93
N GLU A 407 -4.57 5.19 36.20
CA GLU A 407 -3.48 5.60 35.32
C GLU A 407 -2.71 4.33 34.88
N SER A 408 -2.76 3.99 33.59
CA SER A 408 -2.12 2.77 33.05
C SER A 408 -0.99 3.11 32.08
N GLU A 409 0.26 2.73 32.41
CA GLU A 409 1.40 2.81 31.49
C GLU A 409 1.30 1.69 30.46
N TYR A 410 1.30 2.03 29.17
CA TYR A 410 1.37 1.03 28.10
C TYR A 410 2.58 1.24 27.17
N SER A 411 2.94 0.18 26.47
CA SER A 411 3.82 0.24 25.31
C SER A 411 3.20 -0.45 24.11
N THR A 412 3.48 0.06 22.92
CA THR A 412 3.02 -0.52 21.66
C THR A 412 4.18 -1.13 20.89
N THR A 413 3.96 -2.30 20.29
CA THR A 413 4.89 -2.89 19.32
C THR A 413 4.17 -3.19 18.01
N SER A 414 4.76 -2.73 16.90
CA SER A 414 4.34 -3.04 15.54
C SER A 414 5.29 -4.08 14.95
N ASP A 415 4.76 -5.06 14.23
CA ASP A 415 5.57 -6.08 13.55
C ASP A 415 6.40 -5.52 12.37
N TYR A 416 6.18 -4.26 11.93
CA TYR A 416 6.83 -3.66 10.77
C TYR A 416 7.86 -2.57 11.10
N LYS A 417 7.78 -1.89 12.24
CA LYS A 417 8.74 -0.83 12.61
C LYS A 417 10.11 -1.43 12.99
N THR A 418 11.05 -1.41 12.05
CA THR A 418 12.46 -1.75 12.31
C THR A 418 13.17 -0.64 13.11
N LYS A 419 12.92 -0.65 14.43
CA LYS A 419 13.73 0.01 15.48
C LYS A 419 13.62 1.54 15.54
N SER A 420 12.47 2.03 15.98
CA SER A 420 12.32 3.29 16.71
C SER A 420 11.69 3.01 18.08
N ASP A 421 11.99 3.88 19.05
CA ASP A 421 11.76 3.73 20.49
C ASP A 421 10.34 3.33 20.94
N TYR A 422 10.25 2.81 22.17
CA TYR A 422 8.97 2.58 22.83
C TYR A 422 8.27 3.92 23.08
N ASP A 423 7.22 4.22 22.30
CA ASP A 423 6.25 5.25 22.65
C ASP A 423 5.51 4.80 23.92
N VAL A 424 6.05 5.19 25.08
CA VAL A 424 5.38 5.11 26.36
C VAL A 424 4.28 6.17 26.35
N SER A 425 3.06 5.72 26.62
CA SER A 425 1.90 6.59 26.76
C SER A 425 0.97 6.02 27.82
N MET A 426 -0.07 6.79 28.14
CA MET A 426 -0.85 6.64 29.35
C MET A 426 -2.34 6.57 28.96
N VAL A 427 -3.03 5.51 29.40
CA VAL A 427 -4.51 5.46 29.34
C VAL A 427 -5.06 5.82 30.71
N MET A 428 -6.19 6.52 30.70
CA MET A 428 -6.90 6.96 31.90
C MET A 428 -8.34 6.46 31.79
N PHE A 429 -8.80 5.66 32.76
CA PHE A 429 -10.11 5.00 32.68
C PHE A 429 -11.21 5.72 33.47
N GLU A 430 -12.35 5.95 32.84
CA GLU A 430 -13.60 6.36 33.49
C GLU A 430 -14.52 5.14 33.61
N GLU A 431 -14.83 4.72 34.85
CA GLU A 431 -15.74 3.62 35.21
C GLU A 431 -15.58 2.27 34.47
N ASN A 432 -14.33 1.93 34.09
CA ASN A 432 -13.92 0.70 33.38
C ASN A 432 -14.36 0.60 31.90
N GLU A 433 -14.85 1.68 31.30
CA GLU A 433 -14.93 1.80 29.83
C GLU A 433 -13.80 2.72 29.32
N LEU A 434 -13.39 2.54 28.06
CA LEU A 434 -12.20 3.20 27.49
C LEU A 434 -12.65 4.39 26.62
N THR A 435 -13.09 5.46 27.29
CA THR A 435 -13.79 6.61 26.69
C THR A 435 -12.86 7.62 26.01
N GLU A 436 -11.73 7.97 26.63
CA GLU A 436 -10.79 8.99 26.15
C GLU A 436 -9.32 8.54 26.34
N VAL A 437 -8.39 9.15 25.60
CA VAL A 437 -6.95 8.94 25.79
C VAL A 437 -6.24 10.27 26.04
N LEU A 438 -5.49 10.30 27.14
CA LEU A 438 -4.75 11.47 27.63
C LEU A 438 -3.24 11.25 27.42
N LEU A 439 -2.70 11.66 26.27
CA LEU A 439 -1.27 11.46 25.99
C LEU A 439 -0.42 12.31 26.95
N TRP A 440 0.40 11.64 27.75
CA TRP A 440 1.19 12.25 28.80
C TRP A 440 2.60 12.58 28.32
N THR A 441 3.07 13.78 28.63
CA THR A 441 4.49 14.14 28.56
C THR A 441 4.90 14.80 29.87
N SER A 442 6.18 14.78 30.22
CA SER A 442 6.74 15.21 31.52
C SER A 442 6.54 16.68 31.92
N SER A 443 5.67 17.41 31.21
CA SER A 443 5.32 18.81 31.43
C SER A 443 3.89 19.18 31.00
N SER A 444 3.14 18.29 30.33
CA SER A 444 1.84 18.64 29.71
C SER A 444 1.06 17.40 29.26
N VAL A 445 -0.27 17.51 29.26
CA VAL A 445 -1.22 16.46 28.85
C VAL A 445 -1.92 16.87 27.55
N VAL A 446 -2.34 15.90 26.74
CA VAL A 446 -3.12 16.12 25.51
C VAL A 446 -4.42 15.32 25.58
N LEU A 447 -5.57 16.00 25.54
CA LEU A 447 -6.87 15.37 25.32
C LEU A 447 -6.98 14.91 23.86
N ILE A 448 -7.30 13.63 23.65
CA ILE A 448 -7.79 13.13 22.36
C ILE A 448 -9.16 12.48 22.57
N PRO A 449 -10.25 13.23 22.32
CA PRO A 449 -11.58 12.65 22.16
C PRO A 449 -11.59 11.65 21.00
N ASP A 450 -12.44 10.62 21.08
CA ASP A 450 -12.70 9.66 19.99
C ASP A 450 -11.48 8.85 19.48
N PHE A 451 -10.37 8.78 20.21
CA PHE A 451 -9.15 8.06 19.76
C PHE A 451 -9.39 6.58 19.40
N LEU A 452 -10.37 5.92 20.04
CA LEU A 452 -10.76 4.53 19.77
C LEU A 452 -11.81 4.34 18.67
N THR A 453 -12.49 5.42 18.26
CA THR A 453 -13.41 5.46 17.11
C THR A 453 -12.66 5.84 15.83
N SER A 454 -11.37 6.19 15.94
CA SER A 454 -10.42 6.47 14.86
C SER A 454 -9.24 5.48 14.77
N MET A 455 -9.36 4.26 15.31
CA MET A 455 -8.32 3.20 15.31
C MET A 455 -8.87 1.83 14.89
#